data_AF-A0A956R0L4-F1
#
_entry.id   AF-A0A956R0L4-F1
#
_cell.length_a   1.000
_cell.length_b   1.000
_cell.length_c   1.000
_cell.angle_alpha   90.00
_cell.angle_beta   90.00
_cell.angle_gamma   90.00
#
_symmetry.space_group_name_H-M   'P 1'
#
loop_
_entity.id
_entity.type
_entity.pdbx_description
1 polymer ?
#
loop_
_entity_poly.entity_id
_entity_poly.type
_entity_poly.pdbx_seq_one_letter_code
_entity_poly.pdbx_strand_id
1 'polypeptide(L)'
;MSLSGLLGCSEGETQRPEPAPQEAAPAAEPAADTGAAANPEAEPEPEPEDEPVKLAAPDGTPMLPCGEGPEDMACIPGGPFIRGSDEGPENTRPRADIWVQTFWMDRNEVTYAQYKACEKAGECPHSGPQYVDFDRPQQPINGI
;
A
#
# COMPACT_ATOMS: atom_id res chain seq x y z
N MET A 1 18.49 31.69 45.11
CA MET A 1 19.70 30.90 45.40
C MET A 1 19.63 29.65 44.52
N SER A 2 19.99 29.72 43.24
CA SER A 2 21.35 29.59 42.67
C SER A 2 22.13 28.40 43.20
N LEU A 3 22.32 27.40 42.32
CA LEU A 3 23.52 26.58 42.05
C LEU A 3 23.04 25.34 41.27
N SER A 4 23.00 25.35 39.93
CA SER A 4 24.12 25.09 39.02
C SER A 4 24.85 23.78 39.31
N GLY A 5 24.75 22.85 38.34
CA GLY A 5 25.48 21.58 38.33
C GLY A 5 25.32 20.85 37.00
N LEU A 6 25.84 21.46 35.93
CA LEU A 6 26.16 20.78 34.66
C LEU A 6 27.35 19.84 34.89
N LEU A 7 27.28 18.61 34.39
CA LEU A 7 28.45 17.90 33.88
C LEU A 7 27.96 16.88 32.84
N GLY A 8 28.20 17.20 31.57
CA GLY A 8 28.05 16.28 30.44
C GLY A 8 29.31 15.45 30.21
N CYS A 9 29.13 14.42 29.38
CA CYS A 9 30.08 13.67 28.54
C CYS A 9 29.19 12.58 27.89
N SER A 10 29.24 12.18 26.63
CA SER A 10 29.93 12.60 25.41
C SER A 10 29.25 11.74 24.32
N GLU A 11 29.01 12.32 23.15
CA GLU A 11 28.40 11.64 22.01
C GLU A 11 29.21 10.42 21.54
N GLY A 12 28.51 9.32 21.31
CA GLY A 12 28.98 8.17 20.55
C GLY A 12 28.16 8.06 19.27
N GLU A 13 28.32 9.03 18.37
CA GLU A 13 27.75 8.98 17.03
C GLU A 13 28.52 7.95 16.20
N THR A 14 27.93 6.77 15.98
CA THR A 14 28.35 5.91 14.88
C THR A 14 27.99 6.60 13.57
N GLN A 15 29.04 7.13 12.94
CA GLN A 15 28.98 7.86 11.69
C GLN A 15 28.23 7.07 10.62
N ARG A 16 27.09 7.62 10.20
CA ARG A 16 26.38 7.25 8.97
C ARG A 16 27.36 7.47 7.80
N PRO A 17 27.59 6.47 6.93
CA PRO A 17 28.46 6.67 5.78
C PRO A 17 27.86 7.73 4.85
N GLU A 18 28.69 8.71 4.52
CA GLU A 18 28.42 9.79 3.57
C GLU A 18 28.29 9.22 2.15
N PRO A 19 27.27 9.60 1.35
CA PRO A 19 27.18 9.16 -0.03
C PRO A 19 28.29 9.81 -0.87
N ALA A 20 28.88 9.01 -1.77
CA ALA A 20 30.02 9.40 -2.60
C ALA A 20 29.75 10.65 -3.47
N PRO A 21 30.79 11.44 -3.80
CA PRO A 21 30.66 12.65 -4.60
C PRO A 21 30.19 12.35 -6.03
N GLN A 22 29.12 13.04 -6.47
CA GLN A 22 28.74 13.08 -7.88
C GLN A 22 29.65 14.06 -8.61
N GLU A 23 30.45 13.54 -9.53
CA GLU A 23 31.29 14.33 -10.43
C GLU A 23 30.42 14.93 -11.55
N ALA A 24 30.47 16.26 -11.68
CA ALA A 24 29.71 17.01 -12.66
C ALA A 24 30.60 17.48 -13.83
N ALA A 25 29.97 17.51 -15.03
CA ALA A 25 30.22 18.37 -16.20
C ALA A 25 31.34 17.94 -17.19
N PRO A 26 31.32 18.33 -18.50
CA PRO A 26 30.68 19.56 -19.00
C PRO A 26 29.96 19.51 -20.38
N ALA A 27 29.37 20.67 -20.68
CA ALA A 27 28.55 21.06 -21.81
C ALA A 27 29.26 21.07 -23.18
N ALA A 28 28.47 20.94 -24.25
CA ALA A 28 28.76 21.53 -25.56
C ALA A 28 27.46 21.71 -26.40
N GLU A 29 27.08 22.97 -26.61
CA GLU A 29 26.39 23.49 -27.81
C GLU A 29 27.34 24.56 -28.42
N PRO A 30 27.19 25.08 -29.67
CA PRO A 30 26.02 25.02 -30.57
C PRO A 30 26.34 24.86 -32.08
N ALA A 31 25.32 24.73 -32.93
CA ALA A 31 25.25 25.36 -34.26
C ALA A 31 23.81 25.35 -34.82
N ALA A 32 23.32 26.52 -35.19
CA ALA A 32 22.05 26.75 -35.85
C ALA A 32 22.12 26.51 -37.37
N ASP A 33 21.04 26.05 -38.01
CA ASP A 33 20.55 26.63 -39.27
C ASP A 33 19.07 26.25 -39.52
N THR A 34 18.45 27.13 -40.28
CA THR A 34 17.08 27.52 -40.52
C THR A 34 16.16 26.56 -41.29
N GLY A 35 14.85 26.75 -41.13
CA GLY A 35 13.84 26.16 -42.02
C GLY A 35 12.41 26.33 -41.53
N ALA A 36 11.85 27.53 -41.71
CA ALA A 36 10.44 27.82 -41.46
C ALA A 36 9.53 27.11 -42.48
N ALA A 37 8.54 26.39 -41.98
CA ALA A 37 7.27 26.18 -42.66
C ALA A 37 6.16 26.25 -41.60
N ALA A 38 5.54 27.42 -41.49
CA ALA A 38 4.39 27.65 -40.64
C ALA A 38 3.19 26.86 -41.21
N ASN A 39 2.80 25.80 -40.50
CA ASN A 39 1.49 25.18 -40.68
C ASN A 39 0.50 25.96 -39.80
N PRO A 40 -0.61 26.50 -40.33
CA PRO A 40 -1.58 27.19 -39.52
C PRO A 40 -2.13 26.23 -38.46
N GLU A 41 -1.95 26.64 -37.21
CA GLU A 41 -2.41 25.99 -35.99
C GLU A 41 -3.92 25.77 -36.09
N ALA A 42 -4.32 24.52 -36.33
CA ALA A 42 -5.69 24.10 -36.15
C ALA A 42 -5.98 24.24 -34.66
N GLU A 43 -6.94 25.11 -34.33
CA GLU A 43 -7.52 25.23 -32.99
C GLU A 43 -7.93 23.82 -32.55
N PRO A 44 -7.37 23.26 -31.46
CA PRO A 44 -7.67 21.92 -31.04
C PRO A 44 -9.15 21.85 -30.69
N GLU A 45 -9.89 21.06 -31.47
CA GLU A 45 -11.25 20.65 -31.19
C GLU A 45 -11.26 20.04 -29.77
N PRO A 46 -12.17 20.45 -28.87
CA PRO A 46 -12.13 20.02 -27.48
C PRO A 46 -12.21 18.49 -27.43
N GLU A 47 -11.14 17.86 -26.95
CA GLU A 47 -11.09 16.42 -26.71
C GLU A 47 -12.25 16.05 -25.76
N PRO A 48 -13.00 14.97 -26.05
CA PRO A 48 -14.13 14.56 -25.22
C PRO A 48 -13.63 14.35 -23.78
N GLU A 49 -14.21 15.10 -22.85
CA GLU A 49 -13.88 15.07 -21.44
C GLU A 49 -13.91 13.61 -20.94
N ASP A 50 -12.79 13.18 -20.32
CA ASP A 50 -12.54 11.84 -19.80
C ASP A 50 -13.71 11.30 -18.97
N GLU A 51 -14.61 10.53 -19.59
CA GLU A 51 -15.46 9.64 -18.83
C GLU A 51 -14.57 8.57 -18.19
N PRO A 52 -14.66 8.34 -16.87
CA PRO A 52 -13.79 7.39 -16.19
C PRO A 52 -13.96 5.99 -16.80
N VAL A 53 -12.87 5.47 -17.35
CA VAL A 53 -12.83 4.14 -17.97
C VAL A 53 -13.24 3.10 -16.93
N LYS A 54 -14.43 2.52 -17.11
CA LYS A 54 -14.95 1.45 -16.25
C LYS A 54 -14.07 0.22 -16.41
N LEU A 55 -13.31 -0.12 -15.39
CA LEU A 55 -12.50 -1.33 -15.36
C LEU A 55 -13.42 -2.57 -15.40
N ALA A 56 -13.06 -3.56 -16.20
CA ALA A 56 -13.76 -4.84 -16.29
C ALA A 56 -12.74 -5.99 -16.30
N ALA A 57 -13.12 -7.12 -15.72
CA ALA A 57 -12.35 -8.37 -15.76
C ALA A 57 -12.28 -8.93 -17.19
N PRO A 58 -11.37 -9.88 -17.48
CA PRO A 58 -11.23 -10.51 -18.80
C PRO A 58 -12.48 -11.25 -19.27
N ASP A 59 -13.35 -11.66 -18.36
CA ASP A 59 -14.65 -12.28 -18.64
C ASP A 59 -15.77 -11.26 -18.94
N GLY A 60 -15.45 -9.97 -18.94
CA GLY A 60 -16.39 -8.88 -19.16
C GLY A 60 -17.14 -8.42 -17.91
N THR A 61 -16.86 -9.00 -16.74
CA THR A 61 -17.50 -8.58 -15.49
C THR A 61 -17.02 -7.18 -15.08
N PRO A 62 -17.89 -6.18 -14.93
CA PRO A 62 -17.48 -4.84 -14.53
C PRO A 62 -16.97 -4.84 -13.07
N MET A 63 -16.01 -3.97 -12.76
CA MET A 63 -15.55 -3.73 -11.40
C MET A 63 -16.50 -2.76 -10.70
N LEU A 64 -16.98 -3.14 -9.51
CA LEU A 64 -17.77 -2.25 -8.67
C LEU A 64 -16.87 -1.14 -8.08
N PRO A 65 -17.32 0.12 -7.98
CA PRO A 65 -16.52 1.15 -7.31
C PRO A 65 -16.50 0.91 -5.79
N CYS A 66 -15.47 1.44 -5.13
CA CYS A 66 -15.51 1.58 -3.67
C CYS A 66 -16.63 2.57 -3.27
N GLY A 67 -17.31 2.27 -2.17
CA GLY A 67 -18.34 3.11 -1.58
C GLY A 67 -18.23 3.13 -0.05
N GLU A 68 -19.29 3.64 0.60
CA GLU A 68 -19.43 3.53 2.04
C GLU A 68 -19.50 2.06 2.44
N GLY A 69 -18.60 1.66 3.34
CA GLY A 69 -18.45 0.29 3.79
C GLY A 69 -18.69 0.14 5.29
N PRO A 70 -18.57 -1.09 5.81
CA PRO A 70 -18.56 -1.34 7.24
C PRO A 70 -17.48 -0.52 7.95
N GLU A 71 -17.76 -0.11 9.18
CA GLU A 71 -16.77 0.55 10.04
C GLU A 71 -15.54 -0.35 10.22
N ASP A 72 -14.37 0.27 10.40
CA ASP A 72 -13.07 -0.41 10.61
C ASP A 72 -12.61 -1.38 9.51
N MET A 73 -13.25 -1.38 8.34
CA MET A 73 -12.78 -2.06 7.13
C MET A 73 -12.20 -1.07 6.12
N ALA A 74 -11.24 -1.53 5.31
CA ALA A 74 -10.73 -0.83 4.15
C ALA A 74 -11.38 -1.38 2.87
N CYS A 75 -11.83 -0.50 1.98
CA CYS A 75 -12.26 -0.91 0.65
C CYS A 75 -11.03 -1.18 -0.24
N ILE A 76 -10.99 -2.36 -0.84
CA ILE A 76 -9.98 -2.76 -1.81
C ILE A 76 -10.64 -2.71 -3.20
N PRO A 77 -10.25 -1.76 -4.06
CA PRO A 77 -10.82 -1.64 -5.39
C PRO A 77 -10.47 -2.87 -6.24
N GLY A 78 -11.45 -3.33 -7.00
CA GLY A 78 -11.32 -4.45 -7.92
C GLY A 78 -10.44 -4.12 -9.12
N GLY A 79 -9.79 -5.14 -9.65
CA GLY A 79 -8.85 -5.00 -10.75
C GLY A 79 -7.85 -6.16 -10.82
N PRO A 80 -6.80 -5.98 -11.63
CA PRO A 80 -5.71 -6.95 -11.72
C PRO A 80 -4.76 -6.83 -10.52
N PHE A 81 -4.34 -7.97 -9.99
CA PHE A 81 -3.33 -8.10 -8.94
C PHE A 81 -2.31 -9.15 -9.35
N ILE A 82 -1.06 -8.95 -8.95
CA ILE A 82 -0.04 -9.98 -9.04
C ILE A 82 -0.02 -10.76 -7.73
N ARG A 83 -0.19 -12.08 -7.80
CA ARG A 83 -0.05 -12.99 -6.65
C ARG A 83 1.10 -13.95 -6.87
N GLY A 84 1.89 -14.18 -5.82
CA GLY A 84 3.04 -15.10 -5.86
C GLY A 84 4.29 -14.47 -6.47
N SER A 85 5.37 -15.24 -6.52
CA SER A 85 6.67 -14.84 -7.07
C SER A 85 7.40 -16.05 -7.65
N ASP A 86 8.01 -15.87 -8.82
CA ASP A 86 8.88 -16.87 -9.47
C ASP A 86 10.32 -16.83 -8.94
N GLU A 87 10.72 -15.73 -8.30
CA GLU A 87 12.07 -15.49 -7.80
C GLU A 87 12.29 -15.98 -6.36
N GLY A 88 11.30 -16.68 -5.77
CA GLY A 88 11.32 -17.16 -4.38
C GLY A 88 11.39 -18.69 -4.21
N PRO A 89 11.25 -19.17 -2.96
CA PRO A 89 11.08 -20.59 -2.66
C PRO A 89 9.92 -21.21 -3.45
N GLU A 90 9.95 -22.53 -3.65
CA GLU A 90 8.98 -23.19 -4.54
C GLU A 90 7.52 -22.99 -4.11
N ASN A 91 7.25 -22.83 -2.81
CA ASN A 91 5.91 -22.60 -2.26
C ASN A 91 5.38 -21.17 -2.46
N THR A 92 6.18 -20.24 -3.02
CA THR A 92 5.72 -18.89 -3.37
C THR A 92 5.33 -18.76 -4.85
N ARG A 93 5.59 -19.80 -5.64
CA ARG A 93 5.35 -19.86 -7.09
C ARG A 93 3.93 -20.35 -7.43
N PRO A 94 3.43 -20.08 -8.65
CA PRO A 94 3.98 -19.14 -9.63
C PRO A 94 3.56 -17.70 -9.33
N ARG A 95 4.28 -16.74 -9.92
CA ARG A 95 3.75 -15.39 -10.10
C ARG A 95 2.61 -15.45 -11.13
N ALA A 96 1.44 -14.92 -10.78
CA ALA A 96 0.27 -14.91 -11.66
C ALA A 96 -0.51 -13.60 -11.55
N ASP A 97 -0.97 -13.09 -12.69
CA ASP A 97 -1.99 -12.03 -12.72
C ASP A 97 -3.36 -12.64 -12.41
N ILE A 98 -4.01 -12.10 -11.38
CA ILE A 98 -5.34 -12.50 -10.92
C ILE A 98 -6.27 -11.30 -10.98
N TRP A 99 -7.55 -11.54 -11.24
CA TRP A 99 -8.57 -10.50 -11.21
C TRP A 99 -9.49 -10.74 -10.03
N VAL A 100 -9.71 -9.69 -9.23
CA VAL A 100 -10.55 -9.73 -8.05
C VAL A 100 -11.54 -8.58 -8.12
N GLN A 101 -12.80 -8.84 -7.74
CA GLN A 101 -13.81 -7.79 -7.60
C GLN A 101 -13.50 -6.88 -6.41
N THR A 102 -14.16 -5.73 -6.34
CA THR A 102 -14.06 -4.86 -5.17
C THR A 102 -14.60 -5.55 -3.93
N PHE A 103 -13.88 -5.46 -2.82
CA PHE A 103 -14.25 -6.06 -1.55
C PHE A 103 -13.75 -5.21 -0.37
N TRP A 104 -14.25 -5.51 0.83
CA TRP A 104 -13.77 -4.89 2.06
C TRP A 104 -12.91 -5.88 2.84
N MET A 105 -11.82 -5.39 3.42
CA MET A 105 -10.93 -6.14 4.29
C MET A 105 -10.80 -5.44 5.64
N ASP A 106 -10.86 -6.19 6.74
CA ASP A 106 -10.64 -5.63 8.08
C ASP A 106 -9.28 -4.94 8.15
N ARG A 107 -9.21 -3.79 8.84
CA ARG A 107 -7.94 -3.09 9.06
C ARG A 107 -7.06 -3.76 10.10
N ASN A 108 -7.66 -4.56 10.98
CA ASN A 108 -7.01 -5.23 12.09
C ASN A 108 -7.46 -6.68 12.13
N GLU A 109 -6.64 -7.57 12.71
CA GLU A 109 -7.12 -8.92 12.97
C GLU A 109 -8.31 -8.90 13.95
N VAL A 110 -9.16 -9.92 13.86
CA VAL A 110 -10.23 -10.12 14.82
C VAL A 110 -9.63 -10.22 16.22
N THR A 111 -10.10 -9.36 17.11
CA THR A 111 -9.59 -9.30 18.49
C THR A 111 -10.16 -10.41 19.35
N TYR A 112 -9.47 -10.71 20.46
CA TYR A 112 -9.95 -11.63 21.48
C TYR A 112 -11.36 -11.25 21.96
N ALA A 113 -11.61 -9.97 22.25
CA ALA A 113 -12.91 -9.51 22.71
C ALA A 113 -14.02 -9.72 21.66
N GLN A 114 -13.74 -9.44 20.38
CA GLN A 114 -14.70 -9.65 19.28
C GLN A 114 -15.03 -11.15 19.13
N TYR A 115 -14.02 -12.02 19.12
CA TYR A 115 -14.25 -13.46 19.00
C TYR A 115 -15.02 -14.02 20.20
N LYS A 116 -14.70 -13.60 21.44
CA LYS A 116 -15.45 -14.01 22.63
C LYS A 116 -16.88 -13.50 22.66
N ALA A 117 -17.16 -12.35 22.06
CA ALA A 117 -18.55 -11.91 21.85
C ALA A 117 -19.29 -12.85 20.88
N CYS A 118 -18.65 -13.26 19.79
CA CYS A 118 -19.19 -14.22 18.83
C CYS A 118 -19.42 -15.62 19.45
N GLU A 119 -18.47 -16.12 20.24
CA GLU A 119 -18.65 -17.38 21.01
C GLU A 119 -19.84 -17.30 21.96
N LYS A 120 -19.95 -16.20 22.71
CA LYS A 120 -21.05 -15.98 23.65
C LYS A 120 -22.41 -15.91 22.95
N ALA A 121 -22.44 -15.42 21.71
CA ALA A 121 -23.63 -15.41 20.87
C ALA A 121 -23.96 -16.80 20.27
N GLY A 122 -23.03 -17.77 20.35
CA GLY A 122 -23.18 -19.09 19.76
C GLY A 122 -22.89 -19.14 18.25
N GLU A 123 -22.31 -18.07 17.70
CA GLU A 123 -22.00 -17.93 16.27
C GLU A 123 -20.59 -18.43 15.93
N CYS A 124 -19.68 -18.44 16.91
CA CYS A 124 -18.32 -18.97 16.78
C CYS A 124 -18.10 -20.22 17.65
N PRO A 125 -17.31 -21.21 17.18
CA PRO A 125 -16.86 -22.32 18.01
C PRO A 125 -16.06 -21.83 19.23
N HIS A 126 -16.10 -22.61 20.31
CA HIS A 126 -15.27 -22.31 21.47
C HIS A 126 -13.80 -22.63 21.18
N SER A 127 -12.96 -21.59 21.16
CA SER A 127 -11.54 -21.67 20.81
C SER A 127 -10.73 -20.64 21.59
N GLY A 128 -9.39 -20.67 21.51
CA GLY A 128 -8.61 -19.60 22.09
C GLY A 128 -7.11 -19.83 22.24
N PRO A 129 -6.41 -18.79 22.73
CA PRO A 129 -4.96 -18.81 22.85
C PRO A 129 -4.48 -19.89 23.80
N GLN A 130 -3.37 -20.53 23.46
CA GLN A 130 -2.71 -21.53 24.32
C GLN A 130 -1.83 -20.89 25.39
N TYR A 131 -1.47 -19.61 25.22
CA TYR A 131 -0.68 -18.84 26.18
C TYR A 131 -1.60 -18.04 27.09
N VAL A 132 -1.35 -18.12 28.40
CA VAL A 132 -2.20 -17.54 29.45
C VAL A 132 -2.24 -16.01 29.47
N ASP A 133 -1.28 -15.34 28.81
CA ASP A 133 -1.14 -13.89 28.77
C ASP A 133 -1.51 -13.28 27.40
N PHE A 134 -2.13 -14.08 26.53
CA PHE A 134 -2.56 -13.69 25.19
C PHE A 134 -4.08 -13.53 25.05
N ASP A 135 -4.77 -13.19 26.14
CA ASP A 135 -6.22 -13.05 26.24
C ASP A 135 -6.69 -11.60 26.45
N ARG A 136 -5.82 -10.60 26.20
CA ARG A 136 -6.19 -9.19 26.38
C ARG A 136 -7.18 -8.77 25.31
N PRO A 137 -8.16 -7.89 25.64
CA PRO A 137 -9.28 -7.58 24.75
C PRO A 137 -8.92 -7.16 23.32
N GLN A 138 -7.84 -6.39 23.13
CA GLN A 138 -7.42 -5.84 21.83
C GLN A 138 -6.31 -6.67 21.16
N GLN A 139 -5.87 -7.77 21.76
CA GLN A 139 -4.95 -8.69 21.09
C GLN A 139 -5.70 -9.47 20.00
N PRO A 140 -5.03 -9.86 18.90
CA PRO A 140 -5.59 -10.79 17.93
C PRO A 140 -6.00 -12.10 18.60
N ILE A 141 -7.14 -12.67 18.20
CA ILE A 141 -7.49 -14.02 18.62
C ILE A 141 -6.59 -15.03 17.91
N ASN A 142 -6.04 -15.98 18.69
CA ASN A 142 -5.23 -17.09 18.19
C ASN A 142 -5.87 -18.42 18.60
N GLY A 143 -5.43 -19.52 17.98
CA GLY A 143 -5.89 -20.87 18.33
C GLY A 143 -7.36 -21.12 17.98
N ILE A 144 -7.82 -20.46 16.92
CA ILE A 144 -9.14 -20.66 16.30
C ILE A 144 -9.14 -21.86 15.36
#